data_AF-S7X6F4-F1
#
_entry.id   AF-S7X6F4-F1
#
_cell.length_a   1.000
_cell.length_b   1.000
_cell.length_c   1.000
_cell.angle_alpha   90.00
_cell.angle_beta   90.00
_cell.angle_gamma   90.00
#
_symmetry.space_group_name_H-M   'P 1'
#
loop_
_entity.id
_entity.type
_entity.pdbx_description
1 polymer ?
#
loop_
_entity_poly.entity_id
_entity_poly.type
_entity_poly.pdbx_seq_one_letter_code
_entity_poly.pdbx_strand_id
1 'polypeptide(L)'
;MEKYKKDRLNGTQKHNQREFQKSKNENIDRERTHLNYDLVNEKPISYSKAIHEKIEGRVKRKVRADAVLVSEFLITASPDYMNGAER
;
A
#
# COMPACT_ATOMS: atom_id res chain seq x y z
N MET A 1 -11.90 4.37 3.51
CA MET A 1 -11.59 3.39 2.45
C MET A 1 -11.43 4.17 1.17
N GLU A 2 -10.33 3.95 0.46
CA GLU A 2 -10.02 4.60 -0.80
C GLU A 2 -10.07 3.59 -1.96
N LYS A 3 -10.62 4.00 -3.10
CA LYS A 3 -10.78 3.13 -4.28
C LYS A 3 -9.65 3.38 -5.27
N TYR A 4 -8.83 2.37 -5.53
CA TYR A 4 -7.71 2.48 -6.45
C TYR A 4 -7.98 1.81 -7.79
N LYS A 5 -7.85 2.61 -8.83
CA LYS A 5 -7.76 2.19 -10.23
C LYS A 5 -6.28 1.99 -10.60
N LYS A 6 -6.03 1.52 -11.83
CA LYS A 6 -4.69 1.17 -12.33
C LYS A 6 -3.64 2.27 -12.17
N ASP A 7 -4.01 3.52 -12.42
CA ASP A 7 -3.14 4.70 -12.38
C ASP A 7 -2.62 5.01 -10.97
N ARG A 8 -3.40 4.75 -9.92
CA ARG A 8 -3.01 4.97 -8.52
C ARG A 8 -2.03 3.94 -7.99
N LEU A 9 -2.08 2.70 -8.49
CA LEU A 9 -1.33 1.56 -7.92
C LEU A 9 0.18 1.80 -7.84
N ASN A 10 0.78 2.39 -8.87
CA ASN A 10 2.22 2.61 -8.90
C ASN A 10 2.66 3.65 -7.86
N GLY A 11 1.91 4.75 -7.73
CA GLY A 11 2.21 5.79 -6.73
C GLY A 11 2.09 5.24 -5.30
N THR A 12 1.01 4.50 -5.03
CA THR A 12 0.77 3.84 -3.75
C THR A 12 1.86 2.82 -3.43
N GLN A 13 2.24 1.96 -4.38
CA GLN A 13 3.32 0.99 -4.19
C GLN A 13 4.62 1.66 -3.75
N LYS A 14 5.08 2.64 -4.53
CA LYS A 14 6.33 3.36 -4.27
C LYS A 14 6.31 4.07 -2.92
N HIS A 15 5.15 4.59 -2.52
CA HIS A 15 4.97 5.20 -1.21
C HIS A 15 5.02 4.16 -0.09
N ASN A 16 4.21 3.10 -0.16
CA ASN A 16 4.09 2.09 0.90
C ASN A 16 5.38 1.29 1.09
N GLN A 17 6.07 0.94 -0.01
CA GLN A 17 7.35 0.22 0.00
C GLN A 17 8.57 1.16 0.11
N ARG A 18 8.34 2.46 0.31
CA ARG A 18 9.39 3.49 0.52
C ARG A 18 10.49 3.50 -0.55
N GLU A 19 10.12 3.25 -1.81
CA GLU A 19 11.05 3.17 -2.95
C GLU A 19 11.72 4.51 -3.29
N PHE A 20 11.09 5.64 -2.95
CA PHE A 20 11.64 6.97 -3.24
C PHE A 20 12.73 7.37 -2.24
N GLN A 21 13.90 7.76 -2.74
CA GLN A 21 15.01 8.31 -1.93
C GLN A 21 14.72 9.67 -1.30
N LYS A 22 13.74 10.41 -1.80
CA LYS A 22 13.28 11.69 -1.23
C LYS A 22 11.77 11.67 -1.11
N SER A 23 11.27 12.00 0.08
CA SER A 23 9.85 12.21 0.34
C SER A 23 9.60 13.71 0.43
N LYS A 24 8.49 14.19 -0.14
CA LYS A 24 7.99 15.56 0.13
C LYS A 24 7.31 15.67 1.49
N ASN A 25 6.90 14.55 2.08
CA ASN A 25 6.31 14.50 3.41
C ASN A 25 7.42 14.53 4.45
N GLU A 26 7.56 15.66 5.14
CA GLU A 26 8.56 15.93 6.17
C GLU A 26 8.33 15.10 7.44
N ASN A 27 7.12 14.56 7.63
CA ASN A 27 6.80 13.71 8.78
C ASN A 27 7.31 12.27 8.64
N ILE A 28 7.93 11.90 7.51
CA ILE A 28 8.52 10.57 7.33
C ILE A 28 9.97 10.58 7.80
N ASP A 29 10.20 9.94 8.94
CA ASP A 29 11.54 9.61 9.42
C ASP A 29 12.12 8.42 8.60
N ARG A 30 13.11 8.71 7.74
CA ARG A 30 13.75 7.70 6.90
C ARG A 30 14.60 6.73 7.70
N GLU A 31 15.21 7.19 8.78
CA GLU A 31 16.06 6.34 9.61
C GLU A 31 15.22 5.22 10.22
N ARG A 32 13.93 5.46 10.52
CA ARG A 32 12.99 4.45 11.02
C ARG A 32 12.34 3.57 9.95
N THR A 33 12.61 3.77 8.66
CA THR A 33 11.94 3.00 7.60
C THR A 33 12.20 1.49 7.68
N HIS A 34 13.36 1.09 8.22
CA HIS A 34 13.69 -0.33 8.44
C HIS A 34 12.79 -1.02 9.49
N LEU A 35 12.04 -0.26 10.28
CA LEU A 35 11.07 -0.78 11.25
C LEU A 35 9.71 -1.10 10.62
N ASN A 36 9.45 -0.62 9.39
CA ASN A 36 8.23 -0.94 8.67
C ASN A 36 8.26 -2.42 8.26
N TYR A 37 7.09 -3.06 8.25
CA TYR A 37 6.94 -4.45 7.87
C TYR A 37 5.70 -4.63 6.99
N ASP A 38 5.72 -5.68 6.17
CA ASP A 38 4.58 -6.15 5.40
C ASP A 38 4.11 -7.47 6.04
N LEU A 39 2.80 -7.55 6.32
CA LEU A 39 2.19 -8.70 7.01
C LEU A 39 2.03 -9.93 6.09
N VAL A 40 2.11 -9.74 4.77
CA VAL A 40 1.80 -10.76 3.76
C VAL A 40 3.02 -11.12 2.92
N ASN A 41 3.87 -10.15 2.58
CA ASN A 41 5.01 -10.34 1.69
C ASN A 41 6.34 -10.17 2.43
N GLU A 42 7.26 -11.12 2.27
CA GLU A 42 8.61 -11.01 2.86
C GLU A 42 9.49 -9.97 2.16
N LYS A 43 9.17 -9.63 0.92
CA LYS A 43 9.95 -8.71 0.08
C LYS A 43 9.05 -7.74 -0.67
N PRO A 44 9.57 -6.57 -1.08
CA PRO A 44 8.91 -5.65 -2.00
C PRO A 44 8.34 -6.36 -3.24
N ILE A 45 7.11 -6.02 -3.63
CA ILE A 45 6.41 -6.62 -4.77
C ILE A 45 5.86 -5.56 -5.72
N SER A 46 5.66 -5.93 -6.99
CA SER A 46 4.83 -5.12 -7.88
C SER A 46 3.36 -5.33 -7.58
N TYR A 47 2.69 -4.29 -7.06
CA TYR A 47 1.24 -4.32 -6.79
C TYR A 47 0.47 -4.61 -8.08
N SER A 48 0.80 -3.93 -9.17
CA SER A 48 0.12 -4.13 -10.45
C SER A 48 0.24 -5.57 -10.95
N LYS A 49 1.42 -6.21 -10.81
CA LYS A 49 1.63 -7.59 -11.22
C LYS A 49 0.82 -8.55 -10.35
N ALA A 50 0.94 -8.43 -9.03
CA ALA A 50 0.24 -9.31 -8.09
C ALA A 50 -1.29 -9.22 -8.23
N ILE A 51 -1.83 -8.02 -8.44
CA ILE A 51 -3.27 -7.82 -8.66
C ILE A 51 -3.70 -8.44 -9.99
N HIS A 52 -2.92 -8.23 -11.06
CA HIS A 52 -3.23 -8.78 -12.38
C HIS A 52 -3.26 -10.31 -12.36
N GLU A 53 -2.22 -10.95 -11.80
CA GLU A 53 -2.12 -12.40 -11.67
C GLU A 53 -3.30 -12.98 -10.87
N LYS A 54 -3.70 -12.33 -9.76
CA LYS A 54 -4.88 -12.73 -8.98
C LYS A 54 -6.19 -12.63 -9.75
N ILE A 55 -6.33 -11.65 -10.64
CA ILE A 55 -7.54 -11.47 -11.44
C ILE A 55 -7.56 -12.46 -12.60
N GLU A 56 -6.46 -12.61 -13.34
CA GLU A 56 -6.36 -13.56 -14.46
C GLU A 56 -6.61 -15.01 -14.02
N GLY A 57 -6.15 -15.38 -12.82
CA GLY A 57 -6.43 -16.70 -12.24
C GLY A 57 -7.91 -16.96 -11.91
N ARG A 58 -8.78 -15.94 -11.97
CA ARG A 58 -10.21 -16.03 -11.58
C ARG A 58 -11.18 -15.71 -12.71
N VAL A 59 -10.80 -14.85 -13.64
CA VAL A 59 -11.68 -14.40 -14.74
C VAL A 59 -10.97 -14.43 -16.08
N LYS A 60 -11.64 -14.98 -17.09
CA LYS A 60 -11.13 -15.05 -18.47
C LYS A 60 -11.38 -13.77 -19.28
N ARG A 61 -12.23 -12.87 -18.79
CA ARG A 61 -12.60 -11.62 -19.49
C ARG A 61 -11.62 -10.50 -19.15
N LYS A 62 -11.38 -9.63 -20.12
CA LYS A 62 -10.58 -8.42 -19.93
C LYS A 62 -11.18 -7.53 -18.84
N VAL A 63 -10.34 -7.09 -17.91
CA VAL A 63 -10.70 -6.10 -16.89
C VAL A 63 -10.97 -4.76 -17.56
N ARG A 64 -12.06 -4.09 -17.18
CA ARG A 64 -12.38 -2.76 -17.70
C ARG A 64 -11.31 -1.74 -17.28
N ALA A 65 -11.02 -0.77 -18.14
CA ALA A 65 -9.99 0.23 -17.88
C ALA A 65 -10.27 1.11 -16.65
N ASP A 66 -11.54 1.29 -16.32
CA ASP A 66 -12.03 2.10 -15.20
C ASP A 66 -12.29 1.29 -13.92
N ALA A 67 -11.99 -0.01 -13.93
CA ALA A 67 -12.24 -0.89 -12.79
C ALA A 67 -11.49 -0.41 -11.55
N VAL A 68 -12.19 -0.45 -10.41
CA VAL A 68 -11.55 -0.38 -9.10
C VAL A 68 -10.89 -1.73 -8.86
N LEU A 69 -9.57 -1.72 -8.73
CA LEU A 69 -8.75 -2.91 -8.58
C LEU A 69 -8.46 -3.24 -7.11
N VAL A 70 -8.41 -2.22 -6.26
CA VAL A 70 -8.12 -2.35 -4.82
C VAL A 70 -8.99 -1.37 -4.03
N SER A 71 -9.43 -1.80 -2.85
CA SER A 71 -9.94 -0.93 -1.79
C SER A 71 -8.89 -0.86 -0.69
N GLU A 72 -8.26 0.32 -0.51
CA GLU A 72 -7.27 0.54 0.54
C GLU A 72 -7.94 1.03 1.82
N PHE A 73 -7.48 0.52 2.95
CA PHE A 73 -7.94 0.88 4.29
C PHE A 73 -6.75 1.31 5.12
N LEU A 74 -6.86 2.49 5.77
CA LEU A 74 -5.94 2.91 6.81
C LEU A 74 -6.48 2.39 8.14
N ILE A 75 -5.71 1.52 8.78
CA ILE A 75 -6.01 1.01 10.12
C ILE A 75 -4.99 1.63 11.08
N THR A 76 -5.45 2.48 11.98
CA THR A 76 -4.62 3.23 12.94
C THR A 76 -5.46 3.66 14.16
N ALA A 77 -4.82 4.21 15.18
CA ALA A 77 -5.45 4.80 16.37
C ALA A 77 -4.74 6.12 16.76
N SER A 78 -5.18 6.73 17.86
CA SER A 78 -4.52 7.92 18.42
C SER A 78 -3.07 7.60 18.84
N PRO A 79 -2.17 8.60 18.82
CA PRO A 79 -0.83 8.44 19.40
C PRO A 79 -0.87 7.95 20.85
N ASP A 80 -1.81 8.47 21.66
CA ASP A 80 -1.95 8.10 23.08
C ASP A 80 -2.27 6.61 23.25
N TYR A 81 -3.18 6.07 22.43
CA TYR A 81 -3.48 4.63 22.40
C TYR A 81 -2.26 3.80 21.98
N MET A 82 -1.57 4.21 20.90
CA MET A 82 -0.43 3.47 20.36
C MET A 82 0.81 3.51 21.27
N ASN A 83 0.98 4.60 22.02
CA ASN A 83 2.06 4.79 23.01
C ASN A 83 1.72 4.16 24.37
N GLY A 84 0.49 3.64 24.55
CA GLY A 84 0.05 3.01 25.79
C GLY A 84 -0.24 3.99 26.93
N ALA A 85 -0.50 5.26 26.63
CA ALA A 85 -0.77 6.32 27.60
C ALA A 85 -2.22 6.33 28.13
N GLU A 86 -3.15 5.61 27.47
CA GLU A 86 -4.56 5.46 27.88
C GLU A 86 -4.78 4.26 28.84
N ARG A 87 -3.82 3.96 29.72
CA ARG A 87 -3.96 2.90 30.75
C ARG A 87 -4.36 3.45 32.11
#